data_AF-A0A6N2APJ8-F1
#
_entry.id   AF-A0A6N2APJ8-F1
#
_cell.length_a   1.000
_cell.length_b   1.000
_cell.length_c   1.000
_cell.angle_alpha   90.00
_cell.angle_beta   90.00
_cell.angle_gamma   90.00
#
_symmetry.space_group_name_H-M   'P 1'
#
loop_
_entity.id
_entity.type
_entity.pdbx_description
1 polymer ?
#
loop_
_entity_poly.entity_id
_entity_poly.type
_entity_poly.pdbx_seq_one_letter_code
_entity_poly.pdbx_strand_id
1 'polypeptide(L)'
;MSSNLIDYLPHSFSNSRTSNKVDFNYSSNYVLNAIYLHITVVVSPSAKPITSAMYPCYLISSSFSENIAEVFPTISLNFAGDASMNITPTDYLEDMGFVDGAAKWCIRFIKSDLRLSILGDVALKDRIIVYDLARQRIGWANYNCSLSVNVSITSGTYDVTQASTIYHMLEILLFILYLFWSQ
;
A
#
# COMPACT_ATOMS: atom_id res chain seq x y z
N MET A 1 -0.10 -17.87 -13.66
CA MET A 1 0.05 -16.53 -13.03
C MET A 1 0.97 -15.70 -13.90
N SER A 2 0.51 -14.55 -14.38
CA SER A 2 1.38 -13.56 -15.03
C SER A 2 2.13 -12.81 -13.93
N SER A 3 3.43 -12.99 -13.79
CA SER A 3 4.26 -12.28 -12.81
C SER A 3 5.11 -11.22 -13.50
N ASN A 4 5.09 -9.99 -12.98
CA ASN A 4 6.00 -8.93 -13.40
C ASN A 4 7.23 -8.95 -12.48
N LEU A 5 8.42 -9.08 -13.06
CA LEU A 5 9.71 -9.04 -12.36
C LEU A 5 10.49 -7.83 -12.89
N ILE A 6 10.94 -6.96 -11.99
CA ILE A 6 11.63 -5.73 -12.37
C ILE A 6 12.97 -5.63 -11.67
N ASP A 7 14.01 -5.40 -12.46
CA ASP A 7 15.36 -5.16 -12.00
C ASP A 7 15.42 -3.92 -11.10
N TYR A 8 15.84 -4.12 -9.86
CA TYR A 8 16.26 -3.09 -8.93
C TYR A 8 17.65 -2.66 -9.40
N LEU A 9 17.72 -1.73 -10.35
CA LEU A 9 18.98 -1.08 -10.67
C LEU A 9 19.31 -0.11 -9.52
N PRO A 10 20.34 -0.36 -8.69
CA PRO A 10 20.71 0.56 -7.60
C PRO A 10 21.10 1.95 -8.12
N HIS A 11 21.40 2.09 -9.42
CA HIS A 11 21.74 3.36 -10.07
C HIS A 11 20.56 4.10 -10.72
N SER A 12 19.38 3.47 -10.89
CA SER A 12 18.22 4.14 -11.54
C SER A 12 17.38 4.98 -10.59
N PHE A 13 17.56 4.81 -9.27
CA PHE A 13 17.02 5.73 -8.26
C PHE A 13 17.92 6.94 -7.98
N SER A 14 19.09 7.02 -8.62
CA SER A 14 20.12 8.03 -8.32
C SER A 14 20.12 9.25 -9.24
N ASN A 15 19.05 9.54 -9.99
CA ASN A 15 18.98 10.80 -10.76
C ASN A 15 17.58 11.46 -10.80
N SER A 16 16.64 11.04 -9.96
CA SER A 16 15.47 11.87 -9.65
C SER A 16 15.64 12.45 -8.26
N ARG A 17 15.29 13.73 -8.06
CA ARG A 17 15.24 14.38 -6.73
C ARG A 17 14.12 13.83 -5.82
N THR A 18 13.63 12.62 -6.11
CA THR A 18 12.53 11.90 -5.46
C THR A 18 12.96 10.45 -5.24
N SER A 19 13.12 10.02 -3.99
CA SER A 19 13.36 8.61 -3.68
C SER A 19 12.01 7.87 -3.67
N ASN A 20 11.87 6.68 -4.25
CA ASN A 20 10.68 5.84 -4.04
C ASN A 20 11.08 4.63 -3.20
N LYS A 21 10.27 4.28 -2.19
CA LYS A 21 10.53 3.18 -1.27
C LYS A 21 9.29 2.30 -1.15
N VAL A 22 9.48 0.98 -1.16
CA VAL A 22 8.42 0.03 -0.80
C VAL A 22 8.59 -0.29 0.68
N ASP A 23 7.55 -0.09 1.48
CA ASP A 23 7.60 -0.28 2.94
C ASP A 23 6.32 -0.99 3.42
N PHE A 24 6.47 -2.19 3.99
CA PHE A 24 5.35 -2.99 4.52
C PHE A 24 5.04 -2.69 5.99
N ASN A 25 5.96 -2.02 6.71
CA ASN A 25 5.87 -1.86 8.16
C ASN A 25 5.43 -0.45 8.58
N TYR A 26 5.17 0.44 7.62
CA TYR A 26 4.74 1.79 7.93
C TYR A 26 3.22 1.88 7.84
N SER A 27 2.56 2.15 8.98
CA SER A 27 1.12 2.43 9.09
C SER A 27 0.68 3.71 8.35
N SER A 28 1.54 4.33 7.54
CA SER A 28 1.23 5.59 6.86
C SER A 28 1.24 5.43 5.35
N ASN A 29 0.08 5.69 4.77
CA ASN A 29 -0.25 5.43 3.37
C ASN A 29 0.16 6.61 2.48
N TYR A 30 1.43 7.01 2.56
CA TYR A 30 1.91 8.23 1.91
C TYR A 30 2.00 8.11 0.40
N VAL A 31 1.17 8.88 -0.30
CA VAL A 31 1.17 8.94 -1.77
C VAL A 31 1.53 10.32 -2.28
N LEU A 32 2.16 10.36 -3.47
CA LEU A 32 2.47 11.57 -4.21
C LEU A 32 1.25 12.49 -4.30
N ASN A 33 1.43 13.75 -3.90
CA ASN A 33 0.46 14.84 -4.09
C ASN A 33 -0.18 14.86 -5.49
N ALA A 34 0.56 14.46 -6.52
CA ALA A 34 0.08 14.42 -7.90
C ALA A 34 -1.07 13.42 -8.12
N ILE A 35 -1.04 12.24 -7.48
CA ILE A 35 -2.11 11.23 -7.62
C ILE A 35 -3.39 11.73 -6.96
N TYR A 36 -3.28 12.30 -5.76
CA TYR A 36 -4.42 12.90 -5.08
C TYR A 36 -5.07 14.00 -5.93
N LEU A 37 -4.27 14.97 -6.41
CA LEU A 37 -4.75 16.05 -7.26
C LEU A 37 -5.42 15.52 -8.53
N HIS A 38 -4.83 14.49 -9.16
CA HIS A 38 -5.41 13.88 -10.34
C HIS A 38 -6.78 13.26 -10.06
N ILE A 39 -6.91 12.49 -8.97
CA ILE A 39 -8.21 11.94 -8.55
C ILE A 39 -9.21 13.07 -8.34
N THR A 40 -8.87 14.10 -7.55
CA THR A 40 -9.78 15.22 -7.25
C THR A 40 -10.31 15.88 -8.53
N VAL A 41 -9.45 16.07 -9.54
CA VAL A 41 -9.86 16.65 -10.83
C VAL A 41 -10.82 15.73 -11.57
N VAL A 42 -10.46 14.44 -11.70
CA VAL A 42 -11.25 13.45 -12.46
C VAL A 42 -12.64 13.26 -11.85
N VAL A 43 -12.74 13.19 -10.52
CA VAL A 43 -14.01 12.88 -9.83
C VAL A 43 -14.92 14.09 -9.66
N SER A 44 -14.41 15.31 -9.83
CA SER A 44 -15.15 16.56 -9.57
C SER A 44 -16.52 16.70 -10.27
N PRO A 45 -16.79 16.13 -11.47
CA PRO A 45 -18.11 16.21 -12.09
C PRO A 45 -19.18 15.36 -11.40
N SER A 46 -18.76 14.27 -10.73
CA SER A 46 -19.66 13.23 -10.22
C SER A 46 -19.60 13.04 -8.70
N ALA A 47 -18.65 13.73 -8.05
CA ALA A 47 -18.37 13.56 -6.63
C ALA A 47 -18.13 14.90 -5.94
N LYS A 48 -18.77 15.10 -4.79
CA LYS A 48 -18.61 16.30 -3.95
C LYS A 48 -17.57 16.04 -2.86
N PRO A 49 -16.45 16.77 -2.81
CA PRO A 49 -15.47 16.62 -1.74
C PRO A 49 -16.06 17.08 -0.40
N ILE A 50 -15.70 16.38 0.68
CA ILE A 50 -16.05 16.74 2.06
C ILE A 50 -14.81 16.75 2.95
N THR A 51 -14.78 17.67 3.90
CA THR A 51 -13.69 17.77 4.88
C THR A 51 -13.82 16.66 5.93
N SER A 52 -12.89 15.71 5.90
CA SER A 52 -12.65 14.73 6.95
C SER A 52 -11.24 14.95 7.49
N ALA A 53 -11.08 14.94 8.81
CA ALA A 53 -9.84 15.35 9.48
C ALA A 53 -8.63 14.44 9.17
N MET A 54 -8.87 13.21 8.68
CA MET A 54 -7.81 12.20 8.53
C MET A 54 -7.61 11.75 7.07
N TYR A 55 -8.66 11.70 6.27
CA TYR A 55 -8.62 11.21 4.88
C TYR A 55 -9.49 12.06 3.97
N PRO A 56 -9.07 12.36 2.73
CA PRO A 56 -9.93 13.02 1.76
C PRO A 56 -11.14 12.12 1.42
N CYS A 57 -12.34 12.69 1.48
CA CYS A 57 -13.57 11.94 1.25
C CYS A 57 -14.46 12.65 0.23
N TYR A 58 -15.31 11.87 -0.44
CA TYR A 58 -16.23 12.32 -1.46
C TYR A 58 -17.61 11.73 -1.24
N LEU A 59 -18.63 12.53 -1.51
CA LEU A 59 -20.02 12.10 -1.61
C LEU A 59 -20.36 11.88 -3.08
N ILE A 60 -20.90 10.71 -3.40
CA ILE A 60 -21.39 10.36 -4.73
C ILE A 60 -22.88 10.00 -4.65
N SER A 61 -23.58 10.09 -5.78
CA SER A 61 -24.97 9.58 -5.85
C SER A 61 -25.03 8.12 -5.41
N SER A 62 -26.05 7.74 -4.65
CA SER A 62 -26.29 6.35 -4.25
C SER A 62 -26.42 5.41 -5.44
N SER A 63 -26.80 5.90 -6.62
CA SER A 63 -26.81 5.12 -7.86
C SER A 63 -25.43 4.55 -8.25
N PHE A 64 -24.33 5.17 -7.80
CA PHE A 64 -22.97 4.72 -8.08
C PHE A 64 -22.37 3.82 -6.99
N SER A 65 -23.09 3.54 -5.89
CA SER A 65 -22.52 2.76 -4.78
C SER A 65 -22.17 1.33 -5.17
N GLU A 66 -22.87 0.76 -6.15
CA GLU A 66 -22.61 -0.60 -6.66
C GLU A 66 -21.53 -0.64 -7.74
N ASN A 67 -21.24 0.49 -8.40
CA ASN A 67 -20.23 0.60 -9.46
C ASN A 67 -19.38 1.88 -9.32
N ILE A 68 -18.56 1.92 -8.28
CA ILE A 68 -17.68 3.06 -7.98
C ILE A 68 -16.65 3.35 -9.08
N ALA A 69 -16.37 2.38 -9.96
CA ALA A 69 -15.41 2.54 -11.05
C ALA A 69 -15.89 3.50 -12.16
N GLU A 70 -17.19 3.83 -12.20
CA GLU A 70 -17.71 4.88 -13.10
C GLU A 70 -17.34 6.29 -12.63
N VAL A 71 -17.05 6.45 -11.33
CA VAL A 71 -16.74 7.74 -10.73
C VAL A 71 -15.24 7.87 -10.49
N PHE A 72 -14.62 6.81 -9.96
CA PHE A 72 -13.24 6.84 -9.49
C PHE A 72 -12.29 6.14 -10.46
N PRO A 73 -11.14 6.75 -10.82
CA PRO A 73 -10.24 6.18 -11.80
C PRO A 73 -9.44 5.00 -11.26
N THR A 74 -9.03 4.10 -12.15
CA THR A 74 -7.92 3.18 -11.86
C THR A 74 -6.60 3.93 -12.02
N ILE A 75 -5.71 3.80 -11.05
CA ILE A 75 -4.38 4.42 -11.07
C ILE A 75 -3.38 3.40 -11.60
N SER A 76 -2.60 3.76 -12.62
CA SER A 76 -1.48 2.95 -13.12
C SER A 76 -0.18 3.53 -12.57
N LEU A 77 0.51 2.72 -11.76
CA LEU A 77 1.88 2.98 -11.31
C LEU A 77 2.84 2.31 -12.29
N ASN A 78 3.60 3.12 -13.02
CA ASN A 78 4.55 2.64 -14.03
C ASN A 78 5.95 2.50 -13.43
N PHE A 79 6.59 1.37 -13.72
CA PHE A 79 7.92 1.01 -13.25
C PHE A 79 8.84 0.71 -14.44
N ALA A 80 10.13 0.52 -14.16
CA ALA A 80 11.11 0.18 -15.18
C ALA A 80 10.76 -1.14 -15.90
N GLY A 81 11.20 -1.27 -17.15
CA GLY A 81 10.93 -2.46 -17.96
C GLY A 81 9.46 -2.57 -18.40
N ASP A 82 8.79 -1.43 -18.59
CA ASP A 82 7.39 -1.31 -19.04
C ASP A 82 6.35 -2.02 -18.15
N ALA A 83 6.74 -2.38 -16.94
CA ALA A 83 5.85 -3.01 -15.99
C ALA A 83 4.95 -1.96 -15.31
N SER A 84 3.67 -2.25 -15.25
CA SER A 84 2.66 -1.41 -14.59
C SER A 84 1.96 -2.17 -13.47
N MET A 85 1.67 -1.47 -12.37
CA MET A 85 0.78 -1.91 -11.32
C MET A 85 -0.48 -1.06 -11.34
N ASN A 86 -1.62 -1.70 -11.59
CA ASN A 86 -2.92 -1.03 -11.58
C ASN A 86 -3.53 -1.12 -10.19
N ILE A 87 -3.85 0.03 -9.59
CA ILE A 87 -4.57 0.18 -8.32
C ILE A 87 -6.00 0.61 -8.66
N THR A 88 -6.96 -0.22 -8.31
CA THR A 88 -8.39 -0.03 -8.60
C THR A 88 -9.08 0.77 -7.49
N PRO A 89 -10.25 1.38 -7.76
CA PRO A 89 -11.03 2.08 -6.72
C PRO A 89 -11.27 1.27 -5.44
N THR A 90 -11.50 -0.05 -5.56
CA THR A 90 -11.68 -0.96 -4.42
C THR A 90 -10.42 -1.19 -3.58
N ASP A 91 -9.25 -0.88 -4.13
CA ASP A 91 -7.97 -1.00 -3.41
C ASP A 91 -7.74 0.24 -2.53
N TYR A 92 -8.04 1.45 -3.06
CA TYR A 92 -7.70 2.72 -2.41
C TYR A 92 -8.86 3.45 -1.76
N LEU A 93 -10.10 3.02 -1.95
CA LEU A 93 -11.27 3.60 -1.30
C LEU A 93 -11.77 2.75 -0.13
N GLU A 94 -12.30 3.44 0.86
CA GLU A 94 -13.03 2.87 1.97
C GLU A 94 -14.47 3.36 1.93
N ASP A 95 -15.41 2.42 1.97
CA ASP A 95 -16.84 2.72 2.13
C ASP A 95 -17.09 3.15 3.57
N MET A 96 -17.62 4.38 3.73
CA MET A 96 -17.92 4.98 5.03
C MET A 96 -19.43 5.12 5.24
N GLY A 97 -20.24 4.43 4.45
CA GLY A 97 -21.69 4.43 4.51
C GLY A 97 -22.30 5.62 3.78
N PHE A 98 -23.44 6.10 4.28
CA PHE A 98 -24.23 7.15 3.63
C PHE A 98 -24.29 8.42 4.49
N VAL A 99 -24.28 9.58 3.82
CA VAL A 99 -24.52 10.90 4.43
C VAL A 99 -25.60 11.59 3.59
N ASP A 100 -26.72 11.93 4.20
CA ASP A 100 -27.86 12.58 3.53
C ASP A 100 -28.33 11.86 2.24
N GLY A 101 -28.28 10.52 2.25
CA GLY A 101 -28.68 9.69 1.11
C GLY A 101 -27.63 9.55 0.00
N ALA A 102 -26.48 10.22 0.12
CA ALA A 102 -25.33 10.06 -0.77
C ALA A 102 -24.33 9.05 -0.19
N ALA A 103 -23.70 8.23 -1.03
CA ALA A 103 -22.67 7.29 -0.59
C ALA A 103 -21.35 8.04 -0.33
N LYS A 104 -20.70 7.73 0.80
CA LYS A 104 -19.46 8.37 1.24
C LYS A 104 -18.28 7.43 1.06
N TRP A 105 -17.33 7.85 0.24
CA TRP A 105 -16.10 7.12 -0.03
C TRP A 105 -14.88 7.94 0.36
N CYS A 106 -13.95 7.34 1.09
CA CYS A 106 -12.72 8.01 1.54
C CYS A 106 -11.48 7.37 0.93
N ILE A 107 -10.55 8.21 0.49
CA ILE A 107 -9.26 7.76 -0.05
C ILE A 107 -8.37 7.33 1.12
N ARG A 108 -7.89 6.08 1.08
CA ARG A 108 -6.99 5.50 2.08
C ARG A 108 -5.55 6.00 2.02
N PHE A 109 -5.22 6.86 1.05
CA PHE A 109 -3.92 7.53 0.97
C PHE A 109 -3.86 8.75 1.90
N ILE A 110 -2.71 8.90 2.56
CA ILE A 110 -2.35 10.10 3.29
C ILE A 110 -1.49 10.97 2.38
N LYS A 111 -1.83 12.25 2.29
CA LYS A 111 -1.04 13.25 1.57
C LYS A 111 0.38 13.30 2.15
N SER A 112 1.40 13.15 1.32
CA SER A 112 2.78 13.43 1.73
C SER A 112 3.34 14.64 1.00
N ASP A 113 3.90 15.58 1.76
CA ASP A 113 4.71 16.68 1.22
C ASP A 113 6.19 16.26 1.04
N LEU A 114 6.53 15.04 1.43
CA LEU A 114 7.84 14.46 1.17
C LEU A 114 7.95 14.07 -0.30
N ARG A 115 9.14 14.26 -0.88
CA ARG A 115 9.53 13.73 -2.20
C ARG A 115 9.79 12.21 -2.15
N LEU A 116 8.99 11.50 -1.34
CA LEU A 116 9.08 10.08 -1.10
C LEU A 116 7.72 9.45 -1.39
N SER A 117 7.68 8.53 -2.35
CA SER A 117 6.50 7.69 -2.58
C SER A 117 6.68 6.42 -1.77
N ILE A 118 5.80 6.18 -0.78
CA ILE A 118 5.78 4.92 -0.03
C ILE A 118 4.67 4.06 -0.60
N LEU A 119 5.06 2.93 -1.19
CA LEU A 119 4.11 1.94 -1.67
C LEU A 119 3.61 1.11 -0.48
N GLY A 120 2.57 1.61 0.19
CA GLY A 120 2.00 1.03 1.40
C GLY A 120 0.86 0.02 1.15
N ASP A 121 0.09 -0.21 2.20
CA ASP A 121 -1.02 -1.18 2.30
C ASP A 121 -1.93 -1.27 1.05
N VAL A 122 -2.35 -0.14 0.49
CA VAL A 122 -3.27 -0.06 -0.65
C VAL A 122 -2.69 -0.68 -1.91
N ALA A 123 -1.42 -0.44 -2.19
CA ALA A 123 -0.77 -0.98 -3.37
C ALA A 123 -0.36 -2.44 -3.20
N LEU A 124 -0.20 -2.87 -1.95
CA LEU A 124 0.23 -4.21 -1.58
C LEU A 124 -0.95 -5.18 -1.35
N LYS A 125 -2.16 -4.65 -1.15
CA LYS A 125 -3.38 -5.42 -0.96
C LYS A 125 -3.60 -6.39 -2.12
N ASP A 126 -3.98 -7.63 -1.77
CA ASP A 126 -4.28 -8.71 -2.70
C ASP A 126 -3.19 -8.97 -3.74
N ARG A 127 -1.93 -8.88 -3.29
CA ARG A 127 -0.74 -9.17 -4.10
C ARG A 127 0.30 -9.96 -3.33
N ILE A 128 0.96 -10.87 -4.05
CA ILE A 128 2.22 -11.46 -3.60
C ILE A 128 3.34 -10.56 -4.09
N ILE A 129 4.22 -10.13 -3.18
CA ILE A 129 5.44 -9.39 -3.50
C ILE A 129 6.64 -10.31 -3.32
N VAL A 130 7.54 -10.29 -4.30
CA VAL A 130 8.75 -11.10 -4.31
C VAL A 130 9.97 -10.18 -4.29
N TYR A 131 10.86 -10.41 -3.32
CA TYR A 131 12.17 -9.79 -3.25
C TYR A 131 13.23 -10.79 -3.72
N ASP A 132 13.73 -10.63 -4.93
CA ASP A 132 14.90 -11.37 -5.40
C ASP A 132 16.15 -10.57 -5.00
N LEU A 133 16.64 -10.80 -3.78
CA LEU A 133 17.83 -10.11 -3.26
C LEU A 133 19.10 -10.43 -4.07
N ALA A 134 19.20 -11.67 -4.58
CA ALA A 134 20.37 -12.13 -5.33
C ALA A 134 20.51 -11.40 -6.66
N ARG A 135 19.38 -11.17 -7.35
CA ARG A 135 19.35 -10.42 -8.60
C ARG A 135 19.01 -8.95 -8.42
N GLN A 136 18.82 -8.51 -7.18
CA GLN A 136 18.33 -7.18 -6.83
C GLN A 136 17.09 -6.86 -7.67
N ARG A 137 15.97 -7.54 -7.45
CA ARG A 137 14.73 -7.32 -8.20
C ARG A 137 13.53 -7.35 -7.26
N ILE A 138 12.50 -6.60 -7.63
CA ILE A 138 11.19 -6.70 -7.01
C ILE A 138 10.19 -7.16 -8.04
N GLY A 139 9.32 -8.09 -7.66
CA GLY A 139 8.23 -8.54 -8.50
C GLY A 139 6.92 -8.57 -7.73
N TRP A 140 5.81 -8.54 -8.46
CA TRP A 140 4.48 -8.71 -7.88
C TRP A 140 3.56 -9.50 -8.80
N ALA A 141 2.56 -10.14 -8.19
CA ALA A 141 1.45 -10.77 -8.87
C ALA A 141 0.17 -10.59 -8.05
N ASN A 142 -0.96 -10.43 -8.74
CA ASN A 142 -2.27 -10.39 -8.09
C ASN A 142 -2.54 -11.75 -7.43
N TYR A 143 -3.06 -11.71 -6.21
CA TYR A 143 -3.34 -12.90 -5.43
C TYR A 143 -4.50 -12.64 -4.47
N ASN A 144 -5.49 -13.52 -4.44
CA ASN A 144 -6.54 -13.43 -3.44
C ASN A 144 -5.96 -13.92 -2.09
N CYS A 145 -5.71 -13.00 -1.17
CA CYS A 145 -5.13 -13.29 0.14
C CYS A 145 -6.02 -14.15 1.07
N SER A 146 -7.26 -14.45 0.67
CA SER A 146 -8.11 -15.43 1.36
C SER A 146 -7.77 -16.88 0.98
N LEU A 147 -6.97 -17.09 -0.08
CA LEU A 147 -6.52 -18.41 -0.52
C LEU A 147 -5.19 -18.78 0.14
N SER A 148 -4.95 -20.08 0.34
CA SER A 148 -3.68 -20.58 0.86
C SER A 148 -2.57 -20.53 -0.19
N VAL A 149 -1.40 -19.99 0.19
CA VAL A 149 -0.21 -20.00 -0.67
C VAL A 149 0.54 -21.31 -0.46
N ASN A 150 0.67 -22.12 -1.52
CA ASN A 150 1.55 -23.29 -1.48
C ASN A 150 2.98 -22.87 -1.82
N VAL A 151 3.83 -22.87 -0.80
CA VAL A 151 5.26 -22.60 -0.97
C VAL A 151 5.99 -23.93 -1.08
N SER A 152 6.54 -24.22 -2.26
CA SER A 152 7.52 -25.31 -2.40
C SER A 152 8.90 -24.78 -2.10
N ILE A 153 9.55 -25.45 -1.17
CA ILE A 153 10.84 -25.07 -0.66
C ILE A 153 11.88 -25.99 -1.33
N THR A 154 12.49 -25.52 -2.42
CA THR A 154 13.64 -26.22 -3.03
C THR A 154 14.88 -25.90 -2.19
N SER A 155 15.43 -26.91 -1.53
CA SER A 155 16.50 -26.81 -0.54
C SER A 155 17.66 -25.89 -0.96
N GLY A 156 17.70 -24.72 -0.33
CA GLY A 156 18.90 -23.99 0.04
C GLY A 156 18.73 -23.64 1.51
N THR A 157 19.78 -23.55 2.31
CA THR A 157 19.65 -23.15 3.72
C THR A 157 19.15 -21.69 3.78
N TYR A 158 17.84 -21.48 3.98
CA TYR A 158 17.27 -20.21 4.43
C TYR A 158 16.87 -20.36 5.89
N ASP A 159 17.47 -19.55 6.74
CA ASP A 159 16.94 -19.28 8.07
C ASP A 159 15.65 -18.48 7.90
N VAL A 160 14.50 -19.15 8.02
CA VAL A 160 13.23 -18.45 8.25
C VAL A 160 13.25 -18.00 9.71
N THR A 161 13.95 -16.90 9.99
CA THR A 161 13.83 -16.27 11.31
C THR A 161 12.43 -15.67 11.41
N GLN A 162 11.53 -16.36 12.12
CA GLN A 162 10.31 -15.76 12.63
C GLN A 162 10.71 -14.80 13.76
N ALA A 163 11.31 -13.66 13.39
CA ALA A 163 11.97 -12.73 14.31
C ALA A 163 10.98 -11.78 15.02
N SER A 164 9.69 -12.11 15.11
CA SER A 164 8.71 -11.25 15.81
C SER A 164 8.44 -11.65 17.25
N THR A 165 8.81 -12.86 17.69
CA THR A 165 8.52 -13.32 19.07
C THR A 165 9.69 -13.17 20.04
N ILE A 166 10.93 -13.06 19.54
CA ILE A 166 12.15 -13.03 20.38
C ILE A 166 12.39 -11.63 20.99
N TYR A 167 12.18 -10.55 20.22
CA TYR A 167 12.42 -9.19 20.71
C TYR A 167 11.45 -8.78 21.83
N HIS A 168 10.18 -9.20 21.74
CA HIS A 168 9.20 -8.95 22.79
C HIS A 168 9.51 -9.72 24.08
N MET A 169 10.04 -10.94 24.00
CA MET A 169 10.47 -11.71 25.17
C MET A 169 11.66 -11.08 25.88
N LEU A 170 12.59 -10.46 25.14
CA LEU A 170 13.77 -9.79 25.72
C LEU A 170 13.39 -8.48 26.43
N GLU A 171 12.49 -7.68 25.86
CA GLU A 171 11.93 -6.47 26.48
C GLU A 171 11.20 -6.80 27.80
N ILE A 172 10.38 -7.85 27.80
CA ILE A 172 9.66 -8.32 29.00
C ILE A 172 10.65 -8.82 30.06
N LEU A 173 11.69 -9.57 29.67
CA LEU A 173 12.71 -10.05 30.60
C LEU A 173 13.51 -8.89 31.23
N LEU A 174 13.90 -7.90 30.42
CA LEU A 174 14.60 -6.70 30.91
C LEU A 174 13.71 -5.87 31.84
N PHE A 175 12.41 -5.75 31.54
CA PHE A 175 11.45 -5.07 32.40
C PHE A 175 11.25 -5.81 33.73
N ILE A 176 11.15 -7.13 33.71
CA ILE A 176 11.05 -7.96 34.93
C ILE A 176 12.34 -7.84 35.77
N LEU A 177 13.52 -7.92 35.15
CA LEU A 177 14.80 -7.75 35.84
C LEU A 177 14.93 -6.36 36.47
N TYR A 178 14.46 -5.32 35.77
CA TYR A 178 14.41 -3.94 36.30
C TYR A 178 13.51 -3.85 37.54
N LEU A 179 12.32 -4.47 37.52
CA LEU A 179 11.41 -4.48 38.67
C LEU A 179 11.99 -5.22 39.89
N PHE A 180 12.80 -6.26 39.68
CA PHE A 180 13.47 -6.98 40.77
C PHE A 180 14.71 -6.28 41.31
N TRP A 181 15.30 -5.34 40.56
CA TRP A 181 16.46 -4.55 41.01
C TRP A 181 16.09 -3.20 41.65
N SER A 182 14.82 -2.77 41.54
CA SER A 182 14.33 -1.52 42.11
C SER A 182 13.57 -1.68 43.43
N GLN A 183 13.67 -2.84 44.10
CA GLN A 183 13.24 -3.08 45.48
C GLN A 183 14.44 -3.47 46.34
#